data_AF-A0A925YVZ2-F1
#
_entry.id   AF-A0A925YVZ2-F1
#
_cell.length_a   1.000
_cell.length_b   1.000
_cell.length_c   1.000
_cell.angle_alpha   90.00
_cell.angle_beta   90.00
_cell.angle_gamma   90.00
#
_symmetry.space_group_name_H-M   'P 1'
#
loop_
_entity.id
_entity.type
_entity.pdbx_description
1 polymer ?
#
loop_
_entity_poly.entity_id
_entity_poly.type
_entity_poly.pdbx_seq_one_letter_code
_entity_poly.pdbx_strand_id
1 'polypeptide(L)'
;MDMHSSGQMEEFKLDPKKQEAFEKIVNEKYGGDLHKALRRAIDYFLMYEKSSSLTKVSDTLKEIEGKLSKIREMNSQLSDKLKTINETKETLQHRAAQNANANNGGGAGGNPKSN
;
A
#
# COMPACT_ATOMS: atom_id res chain seq x y z
N MET A 1 26.31 41.56 -6.28
CA MET A 1 25.55 41.64 -5.02
C MET A 1 24.85 40.32 -4.85
N ASP A 2 25.51 39.43 -4.10
CA ASP A 2 25.06 38.07 -3.82
C ASP A 2 23.94 38.07 -2.79
N MET A 3 22.85 37.36 -3.09
CA MET A 3 21.76 37.06 -2.15
C MET A 3 21.64 35.54 -2.05
N HIS A 4 22.62 34.89 -1.41
CA HIS A 4 22.47 33.53 -0.93
C HIS A 4 21.72 33.60 0.41
N SER A 5 20.39 33.52 0.37
CA SER A 5 19.59 33.26 1.58
C SER A 5 19.55 31.75 1.80
N SER A 6 20.63 31.22 2.38
CA SER A 6 20.70 29.85 2.87
C SER A 6 19.77 29.75 4.07
N GLY A 7 18.60 29.14 3.89
CA GLY A 7 17.67 28.83 4.97
C GLY A 7 18.36 27.95 6.01
N GLN A 8 18.77 28.57 7.11
CA GLN A 8 19.23 27.86 8.30
C GLN A 8 18.00 27.10 8.83
N MET A 9 17.91 25.80 8.57
CA MET A 9 17.10 24.91 9.39
C MET A 9 17.71 24.97 10.78
N GLU A 10 17.13 25.79 11.65
CA GLU A 10 17.47 25.76 13.08
C GLU A 10 17.32 24.32 13.55
N GLU A 11 18.45 23.71 13.90
CA GLU A 11 18.50 22.38 14.47
C GLU A 11 17.62 22.39 15.73
N PHE A 12 16.47 21.71 15.68
CA PHE A 12 15.52 21.65 16.78
C PHE A 12 16.16 20.90 17.95
N LYS A 13 16.88 21.62 18.80
CA LYS A 13 17.47 21.09 20.03
C LYS A 13 16.42 21.15 21.12
N LEU A 14 15.96 19.98 21.54
CA LEU A 14 15.18 19.85 22.77
C LEU A 14 16.03 20.31 23.95
N ASP A 15 15.41 21.07 24.85
CA ASP A 15 16.01 21.39 26.15
C ASP A 15 16.42 20.07 26.84
N PRO A 16 17.68 19.90 27.27
CA PRO A 16 18.18 18.67 27.87
C PRO A 16 17.30 18.16 29.02
N LYS A 17 16.72 19.06 29.82
CA LYS A 17 15.82 18.69 30.93
C LYS A 17 14.50 18.14 30.43
N LYS A 18 13.98 18.67 29.32
CA LYS A 18 12.74 18.19 28.70
C LYS A 18 12.96 16.85 28.00
N GLN A 19 14.13 16.67 27.40
CA GLN A 19 14.53 15.41 26.80
C GLN A 19 14.61 14.31 27.87
N GLU A 20 15.31 14.56 28.98
CA GLU A 20 15.41 13.59 30.09
C GLU A 20 14.04 13.25 30.67
N ALA A 21 13.17 14.25 30.87
CA ALA A 21 11.80 14.03 31.33
C ALA A 21 10.97 13.20 30.34
N PHE A 22 11.13 13.44 29.04
CA PHE A 22 10.45 12.67 28.00
C PHE A 22 10.94 11.22 27.98
N GLU A 23 12.26 10.99 28.01
CA GLU A 23 12.85 9.65 28.05
C GLU A 23 12.40 8.87 29.30
N LYS A 24 12.31 9.54 30.45
CA LYS A 24 11.74 8.95 31.67
C LYS A 24 10.29 8.51 31.47
N ILE A 25 9.45 9.35 30.86
CA ILE A 25 8.05 9.01 30.56
C ILE A 25 7.95 7.84 29.58
N VAL A 26 8.79 7.81 28.54
CA VAL A 26 8.85 6.73 27.55
C VAL A 26 9.18 5.40 28.25
N ASN A 27 10.17 5.40 29.13
CA ASN A 27 10.58 4.21 29.87
C ASN A 27 9.51 3.76 30.87
N GLU A 28 8.98 4.67 31.68
CA GLU A 28 8.05 4.33 32.77
C GLU A 28 6.64 3.96 32.27
N LYS A 29 6.12 4.66 31.26
CA LYS A 29 4.72 4.49 30.81
C LYS A 29 4.58 3.65 29.55
N TYR A 30 5.62 3.58 28.73
CA TYR A 30 5.58 2.91 27.43
C TYR A 30 6.62 1.80 27.31
N GLY A 31 7.35 1.48 28.39
CA GLY A 31 8.33 0.39 28.43
C GLY A 31 9.50 0.60 27.46
N GLY A 32 9.87 1.85 27.20
CA GLY A 32 10.92 2.19 26.23
C GLY A 32 10.42 2.31 24.79
N ASP A 33 9.14 2.03 24.53
CA ASP A 33 8.55 2.14 23.19
C ASP A 33 8.29 3.61 22.81
N LEU A 34 9.32 4.22 22.22
CA LEU A 34 9.29 5.60 21.75
C LEU A 34 8.16 5.83 20.73
N HIS A 35 7.88 4.86 19.86
CA HIS A 35 6.88 5.00 18.82
C HIS A 35 5.46 5.11 19.41
N LYS A 36 5.15 4.28 20.41
CA LYS A 36 3.88 4.40 21.16
C LYS A 36 3.77 5.71 21.93
N ALA A 37 4.85 6.14 22.57
CA ALA A 37 4.86 7.39 23.32
C ALA A 37 4.60 8.62 22.42
N LEU A 38 5.27 8.66 21.26
CA LEU A 38 5.07 9.73 20.27
C LEU A 38 3.67 9.72 19.68
N ARG A 39 3.15 8.53 19.32
CA ARG A 39 1.77 8.41 18.83
C ARG A 39 0.76 8.95 19.83
N ARG A 40 0.93 8.60 21.11
CA ARG A 40 0.04 9.08 22.18
C ARG A 40 0.16 10.58 22.41
N ALA A 41 1.37 11.14 22.29
CA ALA A 41 1.58 12.58 22.37
C ALA A 41 0.85 13.30 21.22
N ILE A 42 0.98 12.80 19.98
CA ILE A 42 0.29 13.34 18.80
C ILE A 42 -1.24 13.28 19.00
N ASP A 43 -1.77 12.15 19.45
CA ASP A 43 -3.21 12.01 19.72
C ASP A 43 -3.70 13.01 20.77
N TYR A 44 -2.92 13.20 21.84
CA TYR A 44 -3.25 14.18 22.89
C TYR A 44 -3.22 15.62 22.34
N PHE A 45 -2.19 15.97 21.58
CA PHE A 45 -2.12 17.28 20.93
C PHE A 45 -3.31 17.51 20.00
N LEU A 46 -3.67 16.54 19.15
CA LEU A 46 -4.81 16.63 18.24
C LEU A 46 -6.16 16.73 18.97
N MET A 47 -6.31 16.10 20.13
CA MET A 47 -7.54 16.12 20.91
C MET A 47 -7.73 17.39 21.73
N TYR A 48 -6.63 17.95 22.27
CA TYR A 48 -6.71 18.99 23.31
C TYR A 48 -6.21 20.37 22.84
N GLU A 49 -5.39 20.47 21.79
CA GLU A 49 -5.08 21.78 21.21
C GLU A 49 -6.19 22.25 20.28
N LYS A 50 -6.85 23.35 20.66
CA LYS A 50 -7.80 24.10 19.81
C LYS A 50 -7.07 24.95 18.76
N SER A 51 -6.07 24.42 18.06
CA SER A 51 -5.46 25.15 16.94
C SER A 51 -6.16 24.75 15.63
N SER A 52 -6.64 25.75 14.88
CA SER A 52 -7.33 25.53 13.60
C SER A 52 -6.45 24.84 12.54
N SER A 53 -5.13 24.80 12.74
CA SER A 53 -4.18 24.04 11.93
C SER A 53 -4.23 22.54 12.22
N LEU A 54 -4.42 22.12 13.47
CA LEU A 54 -4.49 20.69 13.84
C LEU A 54 -5.80 20.04 13.40
N THR A 55 -6.92 20.78 13.40
CA THR A 55 -8.16 20.30 12.77
C THR A 55 -7.94 20.02 11.28
N LYS A 56 -7.27 20.93 10.57
CA LYS A 56 -6.91 20.72 9.15
C LYS A 56 -5.98 19.53 8.95
N VAL A 57 -5.02 19.31 9.85
CA VAL A 57 -4.14 18.12 9.80
C VAL A 57 -4.94 16.84 10.05
N SER A 58 -5.83 16.82 11.04
CA SER A 58 -6.72 15.68 11.32
C SER A 58 -7.64 15.36 10.13
N ASP A 59 -8.23 16.38 9.52
CA ASP A 59 -9.08 16.21 8.34
C ASP A 59 -8.29 15.69 7.14
N THR A 60 -7.08 16.23 6.93
CA THR A 60 -6.17 15.75 5.88
C THR A 60 -5.78 14.29 6.11
N LEU A 61 -5.49 13.89 7.35
CA LEU A 61 -5.17 12.50 7.70
C LEU A 61 -6.35 11.57 7.42
N LYS A 62 -7.57 11.95 7.80
CA LYS A 62 -8.78 11.18 7.47
C LYS A 62 -8.98 11.04 5.97
N GLU A 63 -8.73 12.09 5.21
CA GLU A 63 -8.83 12.05 3.75
C GLU A 63 -7.79 11.10 3.14
N ILE A 64 -6.55 11.12 3.66
CA ILE A 64 -5.49 10.19 3.26
C ILE A 64 -5.87 8.74 3.59
N GLU A 65 -6.40 8.47 4.79
CA GLU A 65 -6.88 7.13 5.17
C GLU A 65 -8.00 6.62 4.26
N GLY A 66 -8.93 7.50 3.87
CA GLY A 66 -9.97 7.19 2.89
C GLY A 66 -9.40 6.84 1.51
N LYS A 67 -8.44 7.64 1.02
CA LYS A 67 -7.74 7.38 -0.24
C LYS A 67 -6.96 6.06 -0.21
N LEU A 68 -6.26 5.77 0.89
CA LEU A 68 -5.53 4.51 1.07
C LEU A 68 -6.47 3.30 1.10
N SER A 69 -7.63 3.42 1.74
CA SER A 69 -8.63 2.35 1.76
C SER A 69 -9.13 2.06 0.34
N LYS A 70 -9.38 3.09 -0.46
CA LYS A 70 -9.79 2.93 -1.86
C LYS A 70 -8.70 2.31 -2.74
N ILE A 71 -7.43 2.65 -2.49
CA ILE A 71 -6.29 2.00 -3.17
C ILE A 71 -6.23 0.51 -2.84
N ARG A 72 -6.43 0.12 -1.57
CA ARG A 72 -6.46 -1.29 -1.17
C ARG A 72 -7.60 -2.05 -1.85
N GLU A 73 -8.78 -1.44 -1.94
CA GLU A 73 -9.92 -2.01 -2.66
C GLU A 73 -9.61 -2.19 -4.16
N MET A 74 -9.07 -1.16 -4.82
CA MET A 74 -8.66 -1.26 -6.22
C MET A 74 -7.62 -2.35 -6.45
N ASN A 75 -6.65 -2.51 -5.54
CA ASN A 75 -5.66 -3.58 -5.61
C ASN A 75 -6.31 -4.97 -5.49
N SER A 76 -7.27 -5.14 -4.58
CA SER A 76 -8.02 -6.40 -4.46
C SER A 76 -8.77 -6.73 -5.76
N GLN A 77 -9.48 -5.75 -6.32
CA GLN A 77 -10.20 -5.92 -7.58
C GLN A 77 -9.25 -6.24 -8.75
N LEU A 78 -8.06 -5.64 -8.78
CA LEU A 78 -7.06 -5.93 -9.78
C LEU A 78 -6.54 -7.36 -9.65
N SER A 79 -6.26 -7.83 -8.42
CA SER A 79 -5.86 -9.21 -8.17
C SER A 79 -6.92 -10.20 -8.64
N ASP A 80 -8.20 -9.95 -8.37
CA ASP A 80 -9.30 -10.80 -8.83
C ASP A 80 -9.43 -10.84 -10.35
N LYS A 81 -9.26 -9.68 -11.01
CA LYS A 81 -9.24 -9.60 -12.47
C LYS A 81 -8.06 -10.38 -13.07
N LEU A 82 -6.88 -10.27 -12.49
CA LEU A 82 -5.70 -11.02 -12.94
C LEU A 82 -5.91 -12.53 -12.81
N LYS A 83 -6.53 -12.97 -11.71
CA LYS A 83 -6.90 -14.38 -11.53
C LYS A 83 -7.84 -14.86 -12.63
N THR A 84 -8.90 -14.09 -12.90
CA THR A 84 -9.88 -14.41 -13.95
C THR A 84 -9.23 -14.48 -15.35
N ILE A 85 -8.31 -13.57 -15.64
CA ILE A 85 -7.54 -13.58 -16.90
C ILE A 85 -6.71 -14.86 -17.00
N ASN A 86 -6.05 -15.27 -15.92
CA ASN A 86 -5.22 -16.47 -15.93
C ASN A 86 -6.06 -17.75 -16.13
N GLU A 87 -7.19 -17.87 -15.44
CA GLU A 87 -8.16 -18.96 -15.61
C GLU A 87 -8.71 -19.03 -17.05
N THR A 88 -9.00 -17.87 -17.63
CA THR A 88 -9.47 -17.76 -19.03
C THR A 88 -8.39 -18.21 -20.00
N LYS A 89 -7.14 -17.78 -19.78
CA LYS A 89 -5.99 -18.16 -20.60
C LYS A 89 -5.76 -19.68 -20.56
N GLU A 90 -5.80 -20.28 -19.38
CA GLU A 90 -5.68 -21.74 -19.21
C GLU A 90 -6.79 -22.48 -19.95
N THR A 91 -8.04 -22.01 -19.84
CA THR A 91 -9.18 -22.59 -20.55
C THR A 91 -9.01 -22.51 -22.07
N LEU A 92 -8.55 -21.37 -22.60
CA LEU A 92 -8.31 -21.19 -24.03
C LEU A 92 -7.17 -22.10 -24.53
N GLN A 93 -6.09 -22.25 -23.76
CA GLN A 93 -4.99 -23.16 -24.09
C GLN A 93 -5.46 -24.62 -24.11
N HIS A 94 -6.27 -25.04 -23.13
CA HIS A 94 -6.85 -26.38 -23.10
C HIS A 94 -7.75 -26.65 -24.32
N ARG A 95 -8.62 -25.70 -24.68
CA ARG A 95 -9.48 -25.83 -25.88
C ARG A 95 -8.65 -25.88 -27.17
N ALA A 96 -7.62 -25.05 -27.29
CA ALA A 96 -6.74 -25.05 -28.46
C ALA A 96 -5.99 -26.39 -28.59
N ALA A 97 -5.49 -26.96 -27.49
CA ALA A 97 -4.82 -28.26 -27.48
C ALA A 97 -5.77 -29.41 -27.84
N GLN A 98 -7.02 -29.39 -27.36
CA GLN A 98 -8.04 -30.36 -27.73
C GLN A 98 -8.39 -30.30 -29.22
N ASN A 99 -8.54 -29.09 -29.77
CA ASN A 99 -8.83 -28.90 -31.19
C ASN A 99 -7.65 -29.31 -32.09
N ALA A 100 -6.40 -29.09 -31.65
CA ALA A 100 -5.21 -29.55 -32.36
C ALA A 100 -5.11 -31.09 -32.40
N ASN A 101 -5.46 -31.78 -31.32
CA ASN A 101 -5.50 -33.25 -31.28
C ASN A 101 -6.64 -33.83 -32.13
N ALA A 102 -7.81 -33.17 -32.18
CA ALA A 102 -8.93 -33.61 -33.02
C ALA A 102 -8.61 -33.55 -34.52
N ASN A 103 -7.80 -32.57 -34.95
CA ASN A 103 -7.46 -32.38 -36.37
C ASN A 103 -6.36 -33.34 -36.88
N ASN A 104 -5.56 -33.93 -35.99
CA ASN A 104 -4.52 -34.91 -36.32
C ASN A 104 -5.00 -36.38 -36.26
N GLY A 105 -6.22 -36.65 -35.77
CA GLY A 105 -6.77 -38.00 -35.62
C GLY A 105 -7.64 -38.49 -36.80
N GLY A 106 -7.89 -37.68 -37.82
CA GLY A 106 -8.85 -37.98 -38.91
C GLY A 106 -8.25 -38.53 -40.22
N GLY A 107 -6.94 -38.74 -40.30
CA GLY A 107 -6.23 -39.08 -41.55
C GLY A 107 -5.85 -40.56 -41.70
N ALA A 108 -6.81 -41.49 -41.60
CA ALA A 108 -6.59 -42.89 -41.96
C ALA A 108 -7.87 -43.52 -42.51
N GLY A 109 -8.13 -43.36 -43.81
CA GLY A 109 -9.37 -43.87 -44.40
C GLY A 109 -9.42 -43.83 -45.92
N GLY A 110 -8.71 -44.76 -46.55
CA GLY A 110 -9.15 -45.35 -47.82
C GLY A 110 -8.66 -44.68 -49.10
N ASN A 111 -7.81 -45.39 -49.83
CA ASN A 111 -7.88 -45.34 -51.29
C ASN A 111 -8.29 -46.74 -51.78
N PRO A 112 -9.45 -46.91 -52.45
CA PRO A 112 -9.89 -48.20 -52.94
C PRO A 112 -9.08 -48.61 -54.17
N LYS A 113 -8.72 -49.90 -54.22
CA LYS A 113 -8.13 -50.55 -55.38
C LYS A 113 -8.93 -50.20 -56.65
N SER A 114 -8.25 -49.68 -57.65
CA SER A 114 -8.74 -49.65 -59.03
C SER A 114 -8.01 -50.74 -59.81
N ASN A 115 -8.80 -51.60 -60.43
CA ASN A 115 -8.42 -52.78 -61.21
C ASN A 115 -8.05 -52.40 -62.64
#